data_AF-A0A3R9XV57-F1
#
_entry.id   AF-A0A3R9XV57-F1
#
_cell.length_a   1.000
_cell.length_b   1.000
_cell.length_c   1.000
_cell.angle_alpha   90.00
_cell.angle_beta   90.00
_cell.angle_gamma   90.00
#
_symmetry.space_group_name_H-M   'P 1'
#
loop_
_entity.id
_entity.type
_entity.pdbx_description
1 polymer ?
#
loop_
_entity_poly.entity_id
_entity_poly.type
_entity_poly.pdbx_seq_one_letter_code
_entity_poly.pdbx_strand_id
1 'polypeptide(L)'
;MGPVSTRVHGLRRALAAGAVIATLPGLLLTLTSYVFPLHILTALSVMVPLFLPRRPTAFTRACAITGLFLLAWGLLGFLAGMFVFWPSALLLLLAAFADPRRRPVTAKVLGTAGGLVMAGLLTATGLFVWRIHAAPAMAEPHTYRAVTDPDAFYDELGNHDAHLKRYGATSVTGTAHEDEHYLDVRFPDGLPEERRAALKREIESLPGVTRVDLCPVRDCG
;
A
#
# COMPACT_ATOMS: atom_id res chain seq x y z
N MET A 1 26.43 27.28 -37.20
CA MET A 1 25.80 27.16 -35.87
C MET A 1 24.46 26.46 -36.04
N GLY A 2 24.33 25.21 -35.60
CA GLY A 2 23.06 24.49 -35.70
C GLY A 2 21.99 25.10 -34.80
N PRO A 3 20.69 24.94 -35.12
CA PRO A 3 19.60 25.52 -34.33
C PRO A 3 19.67 25.01 -32.89
N VAL A 4 19.89 25.93 -31.94
CA VAL A 4 19.83 25.64 -30.51
C VAL A 4 18.40 25.26 -30.19
N SER A 5 18.14 23.95 -30.05
CA SER A 5 16.82 23.43 -29.72
C SER A 5 16.32 24.05 -28.41
N THR A 6 15.25 24.85 -28.47
CA THR A 6 14.65 25.53 -27.32
C THR A 6 13.82 24.59 -26.43
N ARG A 7 13.72 23.30 -26.79
CA ARG A 7 12.93 22.30 -26.05
C ARG A 7 13.70 21.70 -24.89
N VAL A 8 12.96 21.36 -23.82
CA VAL A 8 13.46 20.58 -22.68
C VAL A 8 13.98 19.23 -23.18
N HIS A 9 15.14 18.81 -22.65
CA HIS A 9 15.76 17.55 -23.03
C HIS A 9 14.95 16.34 -22.52
N GLY A 10 14.93 15.25 -23.28
CA GLY A 10 14.12 14.07 -23.01
C GLY A 10 14.30 13.48 -21.61
N LEU A 11 15.54 13.39 -21.13
CA LEU A 11 15.84 12.88 -19.78
C LEU A 11 15.14 13.66 -18.66
N ARG A 12 15.16 15.00 -18.73
CA ARG A 12 14.53 15.86 -17.70
C ARG A 12 13.03 15.68 -17.67
N ARG A 13 12.43 15.54 -18.87
CA ARG A 13 11.00 15.26 -19.00
C ARG A 13 10.65 13.87 -18.51
N ALA A 14 11.49 12.87 -18.78
CA ALA A 14 11.31 11.51 -18.29
C ALA A 14 11.35 11.46 -16.75
N LEU A 15 12.30 12.14 -16.10
CA LEU A 15 12.36 12.24 -14.64
C LEU A 15 11.13 12.94 -14.05
N ALA A 16 10.67 14.04 -14.65
CA ALA A 16 9.45 14.72 -14.20
C ALA A 16 8.18 13.88 -14.42
N ALA A 17 8.10 13.11 -15.52
CA ALA A 17 7.01 12.16 -15.73
C ALA A 17 7.07 11.01 -14.71
N GLY A 18 8.28 10.52 -14.41
CA GLY A 18 8.50 9.55 -13.33
C GLY A 18 8.03 10.08 -11.98
N ALA A 19 8.26 11.37 -11.68
CA ALA A 19 7.75 11.99 -10.46
C ALA A 19 6.22 11.97 -10.36
N VAL A 20 5.50 12.16 -11.47
CA VAL A 20 4.04 12.03 -11.50
C VAL A 20 3.60 10.59 -11.28
N ILE A 21 4.24 9.63 -11.97
CA ILE A 21 3.95 8.20 -11.80
C ILE A 21 4.20 7.75 -10.35
N ALA A 22 5.25 8.26 -9.71
CA ALA A 22 5.58 7.96 -8.32
C ALA A 22 4.51 8.38 -7.31
N THR A 23 3.54 9.22 -7.70
CA THR A 23 2.40 9.57 -6.82
C THR A 23 1.33 8.47 -6.75
N LEU A 24 1.26 7.58 -7.76
CA LEU A 24 0.18 6.60 -7.90
C LEU A 24 0.10 5.62 -6.72
N PRO A 25 1.21 5.02 -6.23
CA PRO A 25 1.15 4.14 -5.06
C PRO A 25 0.50 4.81 -3.84
N GLY A 26 0.89 6.05 -3.55
CA GLY A 26 0.36 6.80 -2.42
C GLY A 26 -1.13 7.12 -2.57
N LEU A 27 -1.56 7.48 -3.77
CA LEU A 27 -2.99 7.71 -4.06
C LEU A 27 -3.81 6.43 -3.94
N LEU A 28 -3.32 5.30 -4.47
CA LEU A 28 -4.00 4.01 -4.37
C LEU A 28 -4.15 3.57 -2.91
N LEU A 29 -3.10 3.73 -2.09
CA LEU A 29 -3.13 3.36 -0.67
C LEU A 29 -4.05 4.26 0.16
N THR A 30 -4.38 5.46 -0.32
CA THR A 30 -5.21 6.42 0.43
C THR A 30 -6.63 6.56 -0.11
N LEU A 31 -7.04 5.75 -1.09
CA LEU A 31 -8.35 5.84 -1.76
C LEU A 31 -9.55 5.94 -0.81
N THR A 32 -9.53 5.19 0.29
CA THR A 32 -10.61 5.14 1.29
C THR A 32 -10.38 6.05 2.49
N SER A 33 -9.27 6.78 2.51
CA SER A 33 -8.89 7.61 3.66
C SER A 33 -9.48 9.01 3.59
N TYR A 34 -9.79 9.61 4.74
CA TYR A 34 -10.28 10.99 4.83
C TYR A 34 -9.29 12.03 4.25
N VAL A 35 -8.00 11.71 4.24
CA VAL A 35 -6.95 12.59 3.68
C VAL A 35 -6.80 12.48 2.17
N PHE A 36 -7.58 11.64 1.49
CA PHE A 36 -7.49 11.43 0.04
C PHE A 36 -7.61 12.71 -0.81
N PRO A 37 -8.56 13.64 -0.55
CA PRO A 37 -8.64 14.87 -1.33
C PRO A 37 -7.37 15.72 -1.24
N LEU A 38 -6.74 15.75 -0.06
CA LEU A 38 -5.49 16.47 0.16
C LEU A 38 -4.32 15.83 -0.62
N HIS A 39 -4.30 14.50 -0.72
CA HIS A 39 -3.33 13.77 -1.53
C HIS A 39 -3.52 14.05 -3.03
N ILE A 40 -4.76 14.12 -3.53
CA ILE A 40 -5.05 14.52 -4.91
C ILE A 40 -4.51 15.92 -5.20
N LEU A 41 -4.82 16.90 -4.36
CA LEU A 41 -4.35 18.28 -4.55
C LEU A 41 -2.81 18.34 -4.60
N THR A 42 -2.15 17.57 -3.73
CA THR A 42 -0.69 17.46 -3.71
C THR A 42 -0.17 16.82 -5.00
N ALA A 43 -0.78 15.72 -5.46
CA ALA A 43 -0.41 15.06 -6.71
C ALA A 43 -0.59 15.96 -7.94
N LEU A 44 -1.65 16.77 -7.99
CA LEU A 44 -1.88 17.72 -9.08
C LEU A 44 -0.75 18.75 -9.20
N SER A 45 -0.19 19.19 -8.07
CA SER A 45 0.93 20.13 -8.05
C SER A 45 2.21 19.54 -8.68
N VAL A 46 2.40 18.22 -8.61
CA VAL A 46 3.55 17.50 -9.21
C VAL A 46 3.51 17.58 -10.74
N MET A 47 2.32 17.73 -11.34
CA MET A 47 2.16 17.78 -12.80
C MET A 47 2.56 19.14 -13.40
N VAL A 48 2.64 20.20 -12.59
CA VAL A 48 2.87 21.59 -13.05
C VAL A 48 4.08 21.71 -14.00
N PRO A 49 5.26 21.12 -13.74
CA PRO A 49 6.41 21.26 -14.63
C PRO A 49 6.16 20.64 -16.02
N LEU A 50 5.33 19.61 -16.15
CA LEU A 50 5.07 18.93 -17.43
C LEU A 50 4.34 19.84 -18.44
N PHE A 51 3.66 20.89 -17.98
CA PHE A 51 3.00 21.88 -18.83
C PHE A 51 3.96 22.93 -19.40
N LEU A 52 5.26 22.88 -19.06
CA LEU A 52 6.27 23.85 -19.51
C LEU A 52 7.33 23.28 -20.50
N PRO A 53 6.98 22.43 -21.48
CA PRO A 53 7.98 21.70 -22.29
C PRO A 53 8.81 22.59 -23.23
N ARG A 54 8.33 23.81 -23.51
CA ARG A 54 8.97 24.78 -24.41
C ARG A 54 9.76 25.87 -23.67
N ARG A 55 9.75 25.87 -22.33
CA ARG A 55 10.39 26.91 -21.50
C ARG A 55 11.36 26.27 -20.50
N PRO A 56 12.60 25.97 -20.91
CA PRO A 56 13.52 25.15 -20.11
C PRO A 56 13.90 25.80 -18.77
N THR A 57 13.99 27.12 -18.70
CA THR A 57 14.26 27.87 -17.45
C THR A 57 13.07 27.81 -16.50
N ALA A 58 11.85 28.02 -17.01
CA ALA A 58 10.62 27.91 -16.22
C ALA A 58 10.40 26.47 -15.74
N PHE A 59 10.67 25.47 -16.58
CA PHE A 59 10.65 24.06 -16.21
C PHE A 59 11.60 23.75 -15.05
N THR A 60 12.86 24.20 -15.13
CA THR A 60 13.83 24.01 -14.02
C THR A 60 13.32 24.60 -12.71
N ARG A 61 12.81 25.84 -12.76
CA ARG A 61 12.31 26.54 -11.57
C ARG A 61 11.07 25.85 -11.00
N ALA A 62 10.14 25.44 -11.85
CA ALA A 62 8.95 24.71 -11.43
C ALA A 62 9.32 23.39 -10.75
N CYS A 63 10.20 22.59 -11.36
CA CYS A 63 10.70 21.36 -10.73
C CYS A 63 11.36 21.61 -9.37
N ALA A 64 12.22 22.62 -9.27
CA ALA A 64 12.92 22.95 -8.02
C ALA A 64 11.96 23.44 -6.93
N ILE A 65 11.05 24.36 -7.25
CA ILE A 65 10.08 24.92 -6.32
C ILE A 65 9.12 23.82 -5.84
N THR A 66 8.51 23.07 -6.77
CA THR A 66 7.60 21.99 -6.43
C THR A 66 8.31 20.90 -5.63
N GLY A 67 9.53 20.50 -6.01
CA GLY A 67 10.32 19.51 -5.28
C GLY A 67 10.63 19.94 -3.84
N LEU A 68 11.12 21.17 -3.63
CA LEU A 68 11.40 21.69 -2.30
C LEU A 68 10.13 21.85 -1.46
N PHE A 69 9.06 22.35 -2.08
CA PHE A 69 7.76 22.47 -1.43
C PHE A 69 7.26 21.10 -0.95
N LEU A 70 7.33 20.05 -1.77
CA LEU A 70 6.91 18.70 -1.38
C LEU A 70 7.76 18.11 -0.25
N LEU A 71 9.06 18.39 -0.19
CA LEU A 71 9.90 17.96 0.93
C LEU A 71 9.46 18.64 2.23
N ALA A 72 9.29 19.96 2.22
CA ALA A 72 8.82 20.72 3.37
C ALA A 72 7.40 20.30 3.78
N TRP A 73 6.51 20.12 2.80
CA TRP A 73 5.14 19.67 3.00
C TRP A 73 5.07 18.26 3.57
N GLY A 74 5.91 17.34 3.06
CA GLY A 74 5.99 15.99 3.59
C GLY A 74 6.54 15.92 5.01
N LEU A 75 7.42 16.86 5.39
CA LEU A 75 7.89 16.99 6.77
C LEU A 75 6.79 17.52 7.70
N LEU A 76 6.09 18.60 7.30
CA LEU A 76 4.98 19.18 8.07
C LEU A 76 3.79 18.22 8.20
N GLY A 77 3.47 17.51 7.11
CA GLY A 77 2.36 16.57 7.03
C GLY A 77 2.76 15.12 7.28
N PHE A 78 3.89 14.86 7.96
CA PHE A 78 4.40 13.50 8.17
C PHE A 78 3.36 12.58 8.81
N LEU A 79 2.68 13.08 9.86
CA LEU A 79 1.60 12.35 10.55
C LEU A 79 0.39 12.07 9.66
N ALA A 80 0.16 12.90 8.64
CA ALA A 80 -0.92 12.73 7.66
C ALA A 80 -0.51 11.88 6.44
N GLY A 81 0.68 11.24 6.48
CA GLY A 81 1.17 10.39 5.39
C GLY A 81 1.80 11.15 4.22
N MET A 82 2.00 12.47 4.32
CA MET A 82 2.50 13.29 3.19
C MET A 82 3.93 12.94 2.75
N PHE A 83 4.68 12.21 3.57
CA PHE A 83 6.01 11.70 3.21
C PHE A 83 5.98 10.77 1.99
N VAL A 84 4.82 10.19 1.63
CA VAL A 84 4.65 9.35 0.44
C VAL A 84 5.01 10.07 -0.86
N PHE A 85 5.01 11.41 -0.87
CA PHE A 85 5.39 12.23 -2.03
C PHE A 85 6.89 12.55 -2.10
N TRP A 86 7.71 12.13 -1.13
CA TRP A 86 9.16 12.37 -1.15
C TRP A 86 9.88 11.77 -2.37
N PRO A 87 9.55 10.57 -2.87
CA PRO A 87 10.13 10.06 -4.12
C PRO A 87 9.87 10.98 -5.30
N SER A 88 8.64 11.50 -5.44
CA SER A 88 8.27 12.50 -6.45
C SER A 88 9.07 13.79 -6.28
N ALA A 89 9.22 14.27 -5.04
CA ALA A 89 10.01 15.45 -4.72
C ALA A 89 11.49 15.30 -5.15
N LEU A 90 12.12 14.17 -4.83
CA LEU A 90 13.48 13.85 -5.25
C LEU A 90 13.60 13.78 -6.77
N LEU A 91 12.67 13.12 -7.46
CA LEU A 91 12.68 13.03 -8.93
C LEU A 91 12.54 14.39 -9.61
N LEU A 92 11.72 15.29 -9.06
CA LEU A 92 11.62 16.67 -9.55
C LEU A 92 12.92 17.44 -9.33
N LEU A 93 13.55 17.33 -8.16
CA LEU A 93 14.85 17.96 -7.92
C LEU A 93 15.93 17.43 -8.87
N LEU A 94 16.00 16.11 -9.07
CA LEU A 94 16.90 15.50 -10.06
C LEU A 94 16.62 16.03 -11.48
N ALA A 95 15.34 16.15 -11.87
CA ALA A 95 14.94 16.71 -13.16
C ALA A 95 15.34 18.18 -13.35
N ALA A 96 15.39 18.96 -12.27
CA ALA A 96 15.83 20.36 -12.30
C ALA A 96 17.32 20.45 -12.70
N PHE A 97 18.16 19.53 -12.23
CA PHE A 97 19.61 19.59 -12.42
C PHE A 97 20.15 18.67 -13.53
N ALA A 98 19.35 17.74 -14.06
CA ALA A 98 19.76 16.76 -15.08
C ALA A 98 19.82 17.33 -16.52
N ASP A 99 20.49 18.47 -16.76
CA ASP A 99 20.66 19.03 -18.10
C ASP A 99 21.95 18.51 -18.78
N PRO A 100 21.85 17.55 -19.73
CA PRO A 100 23.04 16.97 -20.37
C PRO A 100 23.72 17.93 -21.35
N ARG A 101 23.05 19.01 -21.77
CA ARG A 101 23.66 19.99 -22.68
C ARG A 101 24.71 20.84 -21.99
N ARG A 102 24.58 21.03 -20.68
CA ARG A 102 25.54 21.77 -19.85
C ARG A 102 26.50 20.84 -19.13
N ARG A 103 26.02 19.69 -18.64
CA ARG A 103 26.80 18.76 -17.82
C ARG A 103 26.43 17.30 -18.13
N PRO A 104 26.99 16.69 -19.19
CA PRO A 104 26.58 15.36 -19.66
C PRO A 104 26.84 14.26 -18.63
N VAL A 105 27.97 14.31 -17.91
CA VAL A 105 28.33 13.33 -16.87
C VAL A 105 27.36 13.43 -15.69
N THR A 106 27.15 14.65 -15.17
CA THR A 106 26.21 14.89 -14.07
C THR A 106 24.79 14.46 -14.44
N ALA A 107 24.34 14.76 -15.66
CA ALA A 107 23.02 14.34 -16.12
C ALA A 107 22.85 12.81 -16.15
N LYS A 108 23.89 12.06 -16.54
CA LYS A 108 23.88 10.59 -16.45
C LYS A 108 23.73 10.11 -15.01
N VAL A 109 24.53 10.66 -14.09
CA VAL A 109 24.49 10.31 -12.66
C VAL A 109 23.12 10.62 -12.04
N LEU A 110 22.55 11.78 -12.36
CA LEU A 110 21.21 12.16 -11.88
C LEU A 110 20.11 11.28 -12.50
N GLY A 111 20.26 10.91 -13.77
CA GLY A 111 19.37 9.96 -14.44
C GLY A 111 19.40 8.59 -13.76
N THR A 112 20.59 8.05 -13.47
CA THR A 112 20.73 6.78 -12.75
C THR A 112 20.19 6.86 -11.33
N ALA A 113 20.43 7.97 -10.62
CA ALA A 113 19.85 8.20 -9.30
C ALA A 113 18.31 8.21 -9.35
N GLY A 114 17.72 8.86 -10.36
CA GLY A 114 16.27 8.86 -10.56
C GLY A 114 15.72 7.46 -10.85
N GLY A 115 16.43 6.67 -11.63
CA GLY A 115 16.11 5.26 -11.86
C GLY A 115 16.12 4.44 -10.55
N LEU A 116 17.13 4.63 -9.71
CA LEU A 116 17.22 3.96 -8.41
C LEU A 116 16.11 4.38 -7.45
N VAL A 117 15.74 5.66 -7.41
CA VAL A 117 14.60 6.15 -6.61
C VAL A 117 13.31 5.46 -7.04
N MET A 118 13.04 5.38 -8.35
CA MET A 118 11.85 4.69 -8.88
C MET A 118 11.87 3.19 -8.59
N ALA A 119 13.00 2.52 -8.78
CA ALA A 119 13.14 1.10 -8.50
C ALA A 119 12.91 0.80 -7.01
N GLY A 120 13.49 1.62 -6.12
CA GLY A 120 13.29 1.51 -4.68
C GLY A 120 11.83 1.73 -4.29
N LEU A 121 11.17 2.75 -4.84
CA LEU A 121 9.75 3.00 -4.62
C LEU A 121 8.90 1.79 -5.02
N LEU A 122 9.04 1.32 -6.27
CA LEU A 122 8.25 0.19 -6.77
C LEU A 122 8.48 -1.08 -5.97
N THR A 123 9.73 -1.34 -5.57
CA THR A 123 10.08 -2.49 -4.74
C THR A 123 9.46 -2.37 -3.35
N ALA A 124 9.58 -1.21 -2.70
CA ALA A 124 9.01 -0.96 -1.39
C ALA A 124 7.47 -1.06 -1.41
N THR A 125 6.82 -0.46 -2.41
CA THR A 125 5.37 -0.59 -2.62
C THR A 125 4.97 -2.04 -2.86
N GLY A 126 5.67 -2.75 -3.75
CA GLY A 126 5.40 -4.16 -4.04
C GLY A 126 5.53 -5.04 -2.81
N LEU A 127 6.59 -4.86 -2.02
CA LEU A 127 6.80 -5.57 -0.75
C LEU A 127 5.73 -5.21 0.29
N PHE A 128 5.32 -3.95 0.35
CA PHE A 128 4.26 -3.51 1.27
C PHE A 128 2.93 -4.15 0.88
N VAL A 129 2.52 -4.06 -0.38
CA VAL A 129 1.27 -4.66 -0.88
C VAL A 129 1.31 -6.18 -0.72
N TRP A 130 2.45 -6.80 -1.02
CA TRP A 130 2.64 -8.23 -0.78
C TRP A 130 2.44 -8.55 0.70
N ARG A 131 3.18 -7.92 1.61
CA ARG A 131 3.15 -8.26 3.02
C ARG A 131 1.81 -7.99 3.70
N ILE A 132 1.12 -6.91 3.31
CA ILE A 132 -0.09 -6.45 3.99
C ILE A 132 -1.36 -7.01 3.37
N HIS A 133 -1.40 -7.21 2.05
CA HIS A 133 -2.63 -7.63 1.36
C HIS A 133 -2.50 -9.01 0.72
N ALA A 134 -1.46 -9.25 -0.07
CA ALA A 134 -1.40 -10.46 -0.89
C ALA A 134 -0.95 -11.70 -0.11
N ALA A 135 0.08 -11.56 0.72
CA ALA A 135 0.63 -12.65 1.51
C ALA A 135 -0.35 -13.12 2.58
N PRO A 136 -1.05 -12.26 3.35
CA PRO A 136 -2.11 -12.75 4.24
C PRO A 136 -3.23 -13.45 3.46
N ALA A 137 -3.73 -12.84 2.38
CA ALA A 137 -4.77 -13.45 1.55
C ALA A 137 -4.35 -14.77 0.87
N MET A 138 -3.05 -15.05 0.76
CA MET A 138 -2.52 -16.30 0.19
C MET A 138 -1.94 -17.27 1.22
N ALA A 139 -1.54 -16.77 2.38
CA ALA A 139 -0.91 -17.53 3.44
C ALA A 139 -1.89 -17.84 4.58
N GLU A 140 -3.13 -17.38 4.49
CA GLU A 140 -4.05 -17.58 5.59
C GLU A 140 -4.76 -18.93 5.54
N PRO A 141 -4.67 -19.65 6.67
CA PRO A 141 -5.28 -20.94 6.83
C PRO A 141 -6.76 -20.93 6.47
N HIS A 142 -7.24 -22.04 5.90
CA HIS A 142 -8.66 -22.36 5.90
C HIS A 142 -9.31 -21.92 7.23
N THR A 143 -10.38 -21.14 7.16
CA THR A 143 -11.07 -20.60 8.33
C THR A 143 -12.40 -21.30 8.47
N TYR A 144 -12.67 -21.88 9.64
CA TYR A 144 -14.01 -22.28 10.00
C TYR A 144 -14.72 -21.06 10.57
N ARG A 145 -15.83 -20.67 9.94
CA ARG A 145 -16.73 -19.65 10.47
C ARG A 145 -17.88 -20.34 11.18
N ALA A 146 -17.99 -20.10 12.48
CA ALA A 146 -19.08 -20.60 13.29
C ALA A 146 -20.06 -19.48 13.59
N VAL A 147 -21.31 -19.59 13.14
CA VAL A 147 -22.37 -18.63 13.47
C VAL A 147 -22.84 -18.91 14.89
N THR A 148 -22.78 -17.90 15.74
CA THR A 148 -23.11 -17.98 17.17
C THR A 148 -24.34 -17.14 17.48
N ASP A 149 -25.11 -17.59 18.46
CA ASP A 149 -26.14 -16.75 19.10
C ASP A 149 -25.49 -15.52 19.78
N PRO A 150 -26.11 -14.32 19.71
CA PRO A 150 -25.56 -13.11 20.31
C PRO A 150 -25.25 -13.25 21.80
N ASP A 151 -26.10 -13.92 22.57
CA ASP A 151 -25.93 -14.02 24.03
C ASP A 151 -24.75 -14.94 24.38
N ALA A 152 -24.55 -16.01 23.63
CA ALA A 152 -23.43 -16.95 23.82
C ALA A 152 -22.08 -16.36 23.38
N PHE A 153 -22.08 -15.44 22.42
CA PHE A 153 -20.86 -14.84 21.86
C PHE A 153 -20.09 -14.00 22.89
N TYR A 154 -20.79 -13.18 23.69
CA TYR A 154 -20.15 -12.22 24.60
C TYR A 154 -19.65 -12.84 25.90
N ASP A 155 -20.25 -13.94 26.36
CA ASP A 155 -19.94 -14.52 27.68
C ASP A 155 -18.69 -15.42 27.69
N GLU A 156 -18.29 -16.01 26.55
CA GLU A 156 -17.30 -17.12 26.58
C GLU A 156 -16.17 -17.08 25.54
N LEU A 157 -16.09 -16.04 24.70
CA LEU A 157 -15.10 -15.99 23.61
C LEU A 157 -13.64 -16.24 24.07
N GLY A 158 -13.29 -15.72 25.25
CA GLY A 158 -11.94 -15.88 25.83
C GLY A 158 -11.64 -17.28 26.36
N ASN A 159 -12.65 -18.07 26.70
CA ASN A 159 -12.47 -19.41 27.27
C ASN A 159 -12.21 -20.47 26.17
N HIS A 160 -12.72 -20.23 24.96
CA HIS A 160 -12.66 -21.19 23.87
C HIS A 160 -11.36 -21.12 23.05
N ASP A 161 -10.64 -19.99 23.04
CA ASP A 161 -9.38 -19.83 22.29
C ASP A 161 -8.30 -20.84 22.73
N ALA A 162 -8.06 -20.96 24.05
CA ALA A 162 -7.06 -21.87 24.57
C ALA A 162 -7.40 -23.35 24.33
N HIS A 163 -8.69 -23.67 24.28
CA HIS A 163 -9.20 -25.02 24.03
C HIS A 163 -9.05 -25.40 22.55
N LEU A 164 -9.56 -24.58 21.64
CA LEU A 164 -9.50 -24.83 20.19
C LEU A 164 -8.06 -24.88 19.66
N LYS A 165 -7.13 -24.12 20.26
CA LYS A 165 -5.70 -24.20 19.94
C LYS A 165 -5.11 -25.60 20.15
N ARG A 166 -5.63 -26.39 21.09
CA ARG A 166 -5.19 -27.79 21.31
C ARG A 166 -5.56 -28.71 20.15
N TYR A 167 -6.60 -28.36 19.40
CA TYR A 167 -7.08 -29.10 18.23
C TYR A 167 -6.46 -28.61 16.91
N GLY A 168 -5.54 -27.65 16.97
CA GLY A 168 -4.81 -27.15 15.80
C GLY A 168 -5.27 -25.79 15.29
N ALA A 169 -6.15 -25.08 16.01
CA ALA A 169 -6.41 -23.68 15.72
C ALA A 169 -5.15 -22.83 15.99
N THR A 170 -4.90 -21.83 15.16
CA THR A 170 -3.81 -20.85 15.32
C THR A 170 -4.33 -19.55 15.90
N SER A 171 -5.54 -19.13 15.53
CA SER A 171 -6.26 -18.04 16.20
C SER A 171 -7.76 -18.27 16.20
N VAL A 172 -8.41 -17.72 17.21
CA VAL A 172 -9.86 -17.64 17.34
C VAL A 172 -10.22 -16.18 17.51
N THR A 173 -11.06 -15.65 16.61
CA THR A 173 -11.48 -14.26 16.61
C THR A 173 -12.99 -14.19 16.47
N GLY A 174 -13.64 -13.43 17.36
CA GLY A 174 -15.06 -13.17 17.27
C GLY A 174 -15.31 -11.85 16.55
N THR A 175 -16.29 -11.85 15.65
CA THR A 175 -16.75 -10.64 14.97
C THR A 175 -18.27 -10.55 15.09
N ALA A 176 -18.77 -9.37 15.46
CA ALA A 176 -20.17 -9.03 15.39
C ALA A 176 -20.38 -8.08 14.20
N HIS A 177 -21.22 -8.45 13.24
CA HIS A 177 -21.54 -7.61 12.09
C HIS A 177 -23.05 -7.57 11.90
N GLU A 178 -23.63 -6.37 12.10
CA GLU A 178 -25.08 -6.17 12.10
C GLU A 178 -25.77 -7.09 13.11
N ASP A 179 -26.59 -8.03 12.62
CA ASP A 179 -27.36 -8.99 13.44
C ASP A 179 -26.66 -10.35 13.55
N GLU A 180 -25.55 -10.58 12.82
CA GLU A 180 -24.83 -11.86 12.82
C GLU A 180 -23.57 -11.78 13.70
N HIS A 181 -23.44 -12.76 14.59
CA HIS A 181 -22.25 -12.95 15.42
C HIS A 181 -21.57 -14.22 14.94
N TYR A 182 -20.27 -14.15 14.64
CA TYR A 182 -19.52 -15.30 14.17
C TYR A 182 -18.14 -15.40 14.81
N LEU A 183 -17.73 -16.65 15.02
CA LEU A 183 -16.41 -17.03 15.48
C LEU A 183 -15.61 -17.53 14.28
N ASP A 184 -14.56 -16.79 13.92
CA ASP A 184 -13.60 -17.19 12.90
C ASP A 184 -12.44 -17.96 13.55
N VAL A 185 -12.32 -19.25 13.20
CA VAL A 185 -11.31 -20.17 13.71
C VAL A 185 -10.34 -20.53 12.60
N ARG A 186 -9.10 -20.05 12.72
CA ARG A 186 -8.02 -20.22 11.74
C ARG A 186 -7.18 -21.45 12.08
N PHE A 187 -6.75 -22.24 11.09
CA PHE A 187 -5.90 -23.44 11.30
C PHE A 187 -5.00 -23.79 10.09
N PRO A 188 -3.71 -24.14 10.27
CA PRO A 188 -2.72 -24.18 9.18
C PRO A 188 -3.13 -25.09 8.00
N ASP A 189 -2.75 -24.72 6.77
CA ASP A 189 -3.13 -25.46 5.55
C ASP A 189 -2.72 -26.93 5.57
N GLY A 190 -1.58 -27.22 6.21
CA GLY A 190 -1.06 -28.58 6.40
C GLY A 190 -1.73 -29.37 7.52
N LEU A 191 -2.79 -28.86 8.16
CA LEU A 191 -3.50 -29.61 9.19
C LEU A 191 -4.11 -30.88 8.58
N PRO A 192 -3.75 -32.08 9.07
CA PRO A 192 -4.28 -33.34 8.56
C PRO A 192 -5.80 -33.35 8.57
N GLU A 193 -6.42 -33.96 7.57
CA GLU A 193 -7.89 -33.97 7.41
C GLU A 193 -8.62 -34.50 8.64
N GLU A 194 -8.07 -35.52 9.31
CA GLU A 194 -8.60 -36.05 10.58
C GLU A 194 -8.63 -35.00 11.70
N ARG A 195 -7.55 -34.22 11.83
CA ARG A 195 -7.47 -33.13 12.82
C ARG A 195 -8.38 -31.97 12.43
N ARG A 196 -8.53 -31.69 11.14
CA ARG A 196 -9.47 -30.68 10.63
C ARG A 196 -10.92 -31.05 10.96
N ALA A 197 -11.29 -32.32 10.75
CA ALA A 197 -12.60 -32.84 11.12
C ALA A 197 -12.82 -32.90 12.64
N ALA A 198 -11.77 -33.14 13.43
CA ALA A 198 -11.84 -33.05 14.89
C ALA A 198 -12.04 -31.61 15.37
N LEU A 199 -11.28 -30.65 14.80
CA LEU A 199 -11.43 -29.24 15.08
C LEU A 199 -12.84 -28.74 14.73
N LYS A 200 -13.37 -29.12 13.55
CA LYS A 200 -14.74 -28.77 13.16
C LYS A 200 -15.78 -29.27 14.17
N ARG A 201 -15.67 -30.54 14.59
CA ARG A 201 -16.57 -31.13 15.58
C ARG A 201 -16.49 -30.41 16.93
N GLU A 202 -15.29 -30.00 17.34
CA GLU A 202 -15.12 -29.26 18.58
C GLU A 202 -15.79 -27.89 18.51
N ILE A 203 -15.65 -27.18 17.37
CA ILE A 203 -16.32 -25.90 17.15
C ILE A 203 -17.84 -26.07 17.14
N GLU A 204 -18.36 -27.12 16.47
CA GLU A 204 -19.80 -27.44 16.45
C GLU A 204 -20.35 -27.79 17.84
N SER A 205 -19.49 -28.23 18.78
CA SER A 205 -19.89 -28.57 20.15
C SER A 205 -19.93 -27.37 21.11
N LEU A 206 -19.45 -26.20 20.69
CA LEU A 206 -19.45 -25.01 21.53
C LEU A 206 -20.88 -24.50 21.76
N PRO A 207 -21.17 -24.00 22.98
CA PRO A 207 -22.50 -23.49 23.29
C PRO A 207 -22.84 -22.29 22.39
N GLY A 208 -24.07 -22.28 21.86
CA GLY A 208 -24.57 -21.21 21.01
C GLY A 208 -24.10 -21.26 19.55
N VAL A 209 -23.24 -22.21 19.15
CA VAL A 209 -22.90 -22.41 17.74
C VAL A 209 -24.05 -23.11 17.01
N THR A 210 -24.56 -22.48 15.97
CA THR A 210 -25.70 -22.99 15.17
C THR A 210 -25.25 -23.62 13.85
N ARG A 211 -24.17 -23.10 13.26
CA ARG A 211 -23.65 -23.56 11.96
C ARG A 211 -22.15 -23.33 11.89
N VAL A 212 -21.41 -24.29 11.34
CA VAL A 212 -19.97 -24.19 11.08
C VAL A 212 -19.67 -24.46 9.61
N ASP A 213 -19.28 -23.42 8.90
CA ASP A 213 -18.95 -23.49 7.48
C ASP A 213 -17.46 -23.29 7.26
N LEU A 214 -16.91 -24.04 6.31
CA LEU A 214 -15.56 -23.79 5.84
C LEU A 214 -15.63 -22.58 4.92
N CYS A 215 -15.14 -21.45 5.39
CA CYS A 215 -15.15 -20.24 4.59
C CYS A 215 -13.91 -20.21 3.69
N PRO A 216 -14.09 -20.08 2.37
CA PRO A 216 -12.98 -19.81 1.46
C PRO A 216 -12.33 -18.48 1.84
N VAL A 217 -11.01 -18.39 1.71
CA VAL A 217 -10.24 -17.17 2.03
C VAL A 217 -10.75 -15.94 1.27
N ARG A 218 -11.37 -16.13 0.09
CA ARG A 218 -11.94 -15.01 -0.69
C ARG A 218 -13.19 -14.38 -0.05
N ASP A 219 -13.89 -15.12 0.81
CA ASP A 219 -15.17 -14.70 1.41
C ASP A 219 -15.00 -14.28 2.89
N CYS A 220 -13.86 -14.63 3.52
CA CYS A 220 -13.59 -14.37 4.95
C CYS A 220 -12.20 -13.74 5.25
N GLY A 221 -11.40 -13.42 4.23
CA GLY A 221 -10.08 -12.78 4.36
C GLY A 221 -10.08 -11.29 4.03
#